data_AF-A0A7L4ZDL1-F1
#
_entry.id   AF-A0A7L4ZDL1-F1
#
_cell.length_a   1.000
_cell.length_b   1.000
_cell.length_c   1.000
_cell.angle_alpha   90.00
_cell.angle_beta   90.00
_cell.angle_gamma   90.00
#
_symmetry.space_group_name_H-M   'P 1'
#
loop_
_entity.id
_entity.type
_entity.pdbx_description
1 polymer ?
#
loop_
_entity_poly.entity_id
_entity_poly.type
_entity_poly.pdbx_seq_one_letter_code
_entity_poly.pdbx_strand_id
1 'polypeptide(L)'
;MHSALFIFQLPKLLSNFSGSQEITIYSYVICIVIGTIVAAVYTLWNSKIGFETAKLSNTFFYLIFVAGFLGGKFFYYMQNPMLYIDNPALLFDNFSGGFVFYGSVITIIPSIIWYLKSEKSKF
;
A
#
# COMPACT_ATOMS: atom_id res chain seq x y z
N MET A 1 -5.50 -17.54 8.81
CA MET A 1 -5.83 -16.68 9.96
C MET A 1 -4.53 -16.00 10.39
N HIS A 2 -4.43 -14.68 10.30
CA HIS A 2 -3.23 -13.94 10.69
C HIS A 2 -3.31 -13.57 12.18
N SER A 3 -2.21 -13.69 12.90
CA SER A 3 -2.18 -13.36 14.33
C SER A 3 -2.40 -11.87 14.55
N ALA A 4 -3.48 -11.53 15.25
CA ALA A 4 -3.68 -10.19 15.80
C ALA A 4 -2.64 -9.94 16.90
N LEU A 5 -1.93 -8.82 16.84
CA LEU A 5 -0.96 -8.44 17.87
C LEU A 5 -1.56 -7.49 18.91
N PHE A 6 -2.35 -6.53 18.44
CA PHE A 6 -2.99 -5.55 19.30
C PHE A 6 -4.44 -5.37 18.89
N ILE A 7 -5.33 -5.37 19.88
CA ILE A 7 -6.75 -5.09 19.73
C ILE A 7 -7.03 -3.89 20.63
N PHE A 8 -7.41 -2.76 20.04
CA PHE A 8 -7.73 -1.54 20.76
C PHE A 8 -9.23 -1.29 20.68
N GLN A 9 -9.85 -1.03 21.83
CA GLN A 9 -11.23 -0.56 21.90
C GLN A 9 -11.27 0.94 21.61
N LEU A 10 -12.12 1.35 20.67
CA LEU A 10 -12.22 2.76 20.30
C LEU A 10 -13.06 3.52 21.31
N PRO A 11 -12.67 4.75 21.69
CA PRO A 11 -13.53 5.62 22.46
C PRO A 11 -14.82 5.92 21.67
N LYS A 12 -15.96 6.02 22.40
CA LYS A 12 -17.32 6.14 21.84
C LYS A 12 -17.49 7.20 20.73
N LEU A 13 -16.68 8.25 20.77
CA LEU A 13 -16.70 9.34 19.78
C LEU A 13 -16.14 8.87 18.42
N LEU A 14 -15.06 8.08 18.43
CA LEU A 14 -14.48 7.51 17.21
C LEU A 14 -15.28 6.31 16.70
N SER A 15 -15.88 5.50 17.59
CA SER A 15 -16.69 4.35 17.17
C SER A 15 -17.93 4.78 16.37
N ASN A 16 -18.54 5.92 16.73
CA ASN A 16 -19.68 6.48 15.99
C ASN A 16 -19.30 6.99 14.59
N PHE A 17 -18.03 7.38 14.39
CA PHE A 17 -17.54 7.87 13.10
C PHE A 17 -17.05 6.72 12.21
N SER A 18 -16.30 5.77 12.77
CA SER A 18 -15.69 4.66 12.03
C SER A 18 -16.62 3.46 11.85
N GLY A 19 -17.76 3.41 12.55
CA GLY A 19 -18.68 2.27 12.53
C GLY A 19 -18.14 0.98 13.16
N SER A 20 -16.92 1.01 13.70
CA SER A 20 -16.23 -0.13 14.32
C SER A 20 -15.92 0.15 15.79
N GLN A 21 -16.13 -0.86 16.63
CA GLN A 21 -15.87 -0.78 18.07
C GLN A 21 -14.42 -1.14 18.43
N GLU A 22 -13.75 -1.86 17.54
CA GLU A 22 -12.41 -2.40 17.75
C GLU A 22 -11.52 -2.18 16.51
N ILE A 23 -10.26 -1.79 16.73
CA ILE A 23 -9.22 -1.77 15.71
C ILE A 23 -8.23 -2.88 16.04
N THR A 24 -8.04 -3.77 15.08
CA THR A 24 -7.09 -4.89 15.18
C THR A 24 -5.88 -4.61 14.31
N ILE A 25 -4.70 -4.59 14.93
CA ILE A 25 -3.41 -4.51 14.23
C ILE A 25 -2.85 -5.92 14.09
N TYR A 26 -2.70 -6.36 12.85
CA TYR A 26 -2.14 -7.67 12.52
C TYR A 26 -0.62 -7.67 12.49
N SER A 27 -0.01 -8.80 12.85
CA SER A 27 1.45 -8.98 12.86
C SER A 27 2.13 -8.71 11.53
N TYR A 28 1.51 -9.11 10.42
CA TYR A 28 2.08 -8.91 9.10
C TYR A 28 2.25 -7.42 8.75
N VAL A 29 1.39 -6.53 9.27
CA VAL A 29 1.51 -5.08 9.05
C VAL A 29 2.79 -4.54 9.70
N ILE A 30 3.11 -5.03 10.90
CA ILE A 30 4.36 -4.67 11.57
C ILE A 30 5.57 -5.15 10.75
N CYS A 31 5.53 -6.38 10.23
CA CYS A 31 6.58 -6.89 9.34
C CYS A 31 6.76 -6.02 8.09
N ILE A 32 5.65 -5.56 7.48
CA ILE A 32 5.70 -4.65 6.32
C ILE A 32 6.36 -3.33 6.72
N VAL A 33 5.94 -2.70 7.83
CA VAL A 33 6.52 -1.43 8.28
C VAL A 33 8.02 -1.57 8.54
N ILE A 34 8.44 -2.61 9.26
CA ILE A 34 9.86 -2.88 9.53
C ILE A 34 10.63 -3.09 8.22
N GLY A 35 10.13 -3.93 7.32
CA GLY A 35 10.77 -4.16 6.02
C GLY A 35 10.91 -2.88 5.20
N THR A 36 9.91 -1.99 5.25
CA THR A 36 9.93 -0.69 4.56
C THR A 36 10.97 0.25 5.17
N ILE A 37 11.09 0.30 6.50
CA ILE A 37 12.11 1.10 7.20
C ILE A 37 13.51 0.59 6.87
N VAL A 38 13.72 -0.74 6.94
CA VAL A 38 15.01 -1.36 6.61
C VAL A 38 15.40 -1.06 5.17
N ALA A 39 14.46 -1.19 4.22
CA ALA A 39 14.71 -0.85 2.82
C ALA A 39 15.09 0.63 2.66
N ALA A 40 14.36 1.55 3.30
CA ALA A 40 14.65 2.99 3.22
C ALA A 40 16.04 3.33 3.79
N VAL A 41 16.38 2.80 4.96
CA VAL A 41 17.70 3.00 5.59
C VAL A 41 18.81 2.40 4.70
N TYR A 42 18.61 1.21 4.16
CA TYR A 42 19.56 0.55 3.27
C TYR A 42 19.81 1.38 1.99
N THR A 43 18.74 1.91 1.37
CA THR A 43 18.86 2.79 0.20
C THR A 43 19.61 4.08 0.52
N LEU A 44 19.34 4.70 1.68
CA LEU A 44 20.04 5.91 2.13
C LEU A 44 21.51 5.66 2.49
N TRP A 45 21.85 4.48 2.99
CA TRP A 45 23.23 4.12 3.25
C TRP A 45 23.97 3.92 1.93
N ASN A 46 23.41 3.14 1.02
CA ASN A 46 24.06 2.79 -0.23
C ASN A 46 24.19 3.99 -1.19
N SER A 47 23.27 4.96 -1.13
CA SER A 47 23.34 6.19 -1.93
C SER A 47 24.54 7.08 -1.60
N LYS A 48 25.12 6.94 -0.40
CA LYS A 48 26.32 7.68 0.02
C LYS A 48 27.62 7.11 -0.55
N ILE A 49 27.62 5.90 -1.10
CA ILE A 49 28.84 5.12 -1.38
C ILE A 49 29.34 5.25 -2.84
N GLY A 50 28.60 5.89 -3.75
CA GLY A 50 29.14 6.12 -5.11
C GLY A 50 28.15 6.36 -6.24
N PHE A 51 26.86 6.45 -5.95
CA PHE A 51 25.90 6.95 -6.93
C PHE A 51 25.80 8.45 -6.74
N GLU A 52 26.21 9.26 -7.73
CA GLU A 52 25.68 10.62 -7.87
C GLU A 52 24.18 10.48 -7.75
N THR A 53 23.64 10.85 -6.60
CA THR A 53 22.33 10.40 -6.18
C THR A 53 21.34 10.90 -7.21
N ALA A 54 20.84 10.01 -8.07
CA ALA A 54 19.58 10.22 -8.75
C ALA A 54 18.59 10.43 -7.63
N LYS A 55 18.36 11.70 -7.28
CA LYS A 55 17.44 12.09 -6.22
C LYS A 55 16.08 11.64 -6.72
N LEU A 56 15.66 10.46 -6.30
CA LEU A 56 14.31 9.98 -6.55
C LEU A 56 13.37 11.06 -6.03
N SER A 57 12.66 11.69 -6.95
CA SER A 57 11.72 12.74 -6.62
C SER A 57 10.64 12.19 -5.68
N ASN A 58 10.04 13.06 -4.86
CA ASN A 58 8.83 12.72 -4.11
C ASN A 58 7.75 12.11 -5.03
N THR A 59 7.74 12.48 -6.32
CA THR A 59 6.88 11.90 -7.36
C THR A 59 7.03 10.37 -7.49
N PHE A 60 8.24 9.83 -7.35
CA PHE A 60 8.47 8.38 -7.41
C PHE A 60 7.75 7.66 -6.27
N PHE A 61 7.85 8.20 -5.05
CA PHE A 61 7.20 7.63 -3.88
C PHE A 61 5.68 7.72 -3.97
N TYR A 62 5.14 8.86 -4.42
CA TYR A 62 3.69 8.99 -4.65
C TYR A 62 3.18 8.01 -5.70
N LEU A 63 3.94 7.83 -6.79
CA LEU A 63 3.60 6.88 -7.85
C LEU A 63 3.57 5.44 -7.31
N ILE A 64 4.58 5.01 -6.55
CA ILE A 64 4.59 3.67 -5.94
C ILE A 64 3.41 3.49 -4.97
N PHE A 65 3.14 4.50 -4.14
CA PHE A 65 2.06 4.44 -3.16
C PHE A 65 0.69 4.30 -3.85
N VAL A 66 0.43 5.13 -4.86
CA VAL A 66 -0.82 5.09 -5.65
C VAL A 66 -0.91 3.77 -6.43
N ALA A 67 0.15 3.34 -7.12
CA ALA A 67 0.17 2.08 -7.86
C ALA A 67 -0.09 0.88 -6.96
N GLY A 68 0.55 0.86 -5.78
CA GLY A 68 0.36 -0.20 -4.79
C GLY A 68 -1.06 -0.24 -4.25
N PHE A 69 -1.61 0.91 -3.87
CA PHE A 69 -2.97 1.01 -3.35
C PHE A 69 -4.01 0.61 -4.40
N LEU A 70 -3.91 1.16 -5.61
CA LEU A 70 -4.83 0.84 -6.71
C LEU A 70 -4.71 -0.63 -7.11
N GLY A 71 -3.50 -1.17 -7.24
CA GLY A 71 -3.29 -2.58 -7.55
C GLY A 71 -3.92 -3.49 -6.52
N GLY A 72 -3.67 -3.24 -5.23
CA GLY A 72 -4.19 -4.10 -4.18
C GLY A 72 -5.71 -4.05 -4.03
N LYS A 73 -6.35 -2.89 -4.25
CA LYS A 73 -7.82 -2.78 -4.28
C LYS A 73 -8.41 -3.39 -5.56
N PHE A 74 -7.79 -3.14 -6.71
CA PHE A 74 -8.24 -3.70 -7.99
C PHE A 74 -8.27 -5.23 -7.95
N PHE A 75 -7.16 -5.86 -7.53
CA PHE A 75 -7.10 -7.32 -7.39
C PHE A 75 -8.01 -7.84 -6.27
N TYR A 76 -8.29 -7.05 -5.24
CA TYR A 76 -9.29 -7.41 -4.23
C TYR A 76 -10.69 -7.53 -4.84
N TYR A 77 -11.11 -6.57 -5.66
CA TYR A 77 -12.40 -6.61 -6.34
C TYR A 77 -12.49 -7.76 -7.35
N MET A 78 -11.38 -8.07 -8.03
CA MET A 78 -11.30 -9.21 -8.97
C MET A 78 -11.46 -10.58 -8.30
N GLN A 79 -11.37 -10.70 -6.98
CA GLN A 79 -11.67 -11.98 -6.31
C GLN A 79 -13.15 -12.35 -6.41
N ASN A 80 -14.04 -11.34 -6.46
CA ASN A 80 -15.48 -11.53 -6.59
C ASN A 80 -16.09 -10.43 -7.48
N PRO A 81 -15.79 -10.44 -8.79
CA PRO A 81 -16.15 -9.33 -9.67
C PRO A 81 -17.67 -9.15 -9.80
N MET A 82 -18.44 -10.26 -9.79
CA MET A 82 -19.90 -10.21 -9.88
C MET A 82 -20.52 -9.42 -8.72
N LEU A 83 -20.01 -9.57 -7.50
CA LEU A 83 -20.53 -8.86 -6.32
C LEU A 83 -20.42 -7.34 -6.46
N TYR A 84 -19.33 -6.85 -7.06
CA TYR A 84 -19.10 -5.41 -7.25
C TYR A 84 -19.78 -4.86 -8.51
N ILE A 85 -20.06 -5.71 -9.50
CA ILE A 85 -20.88 -5.34 -10.68
C ILE A 85 -22.34 -5.20 -10.27
N ASP A 86 -22.86 -6.14 -9.49
CA ASP A 86 -24.27 -6.14 -9.04
C ASP A 86 -24.54 -5.03 -8.02
N ASN A 87 -23.53 -4.64 -7.23
CA ASN A 87 -23.64 -3.60 -6.20
C ASN A 87 -22.44 -2.65 -6.22
N PRO A 88 -22.39 -1.69 -7.16
CA PRO A 88 -21.26 -0.76 -7.30
C PRO A 88 -21.07 0.17 -6.10
N ALA A 89 -22.10 0.34 -5.25
CA ALA A 89 -22.00 1.09 -4.01
C ALA A 89 -20.91 0.52 -3.06
N LEU A 90 -20.64 -0.79 -3.13
CA LEU A 90 -19.63 -1.47 -2.31
C LEU A 90 -18.20 -1.04 -2.67
N LEU A 91 -17.96 -0.45 -3.85
CA LEU A 91 -16.66 0.09 -4.24
C LEU A 91 -16.29 1.36 -3.44
N PHE A 92 -17.29 2.09 -2.92
CA PHE A 92 -17.07 3.29 -2.13
C PHE A 92 -16.82 3.00 -0.65
N ASP A 93 -17.22 1.81 -0.18
CA ASP A 93 -16.93 1.34 1.18
C ASP A 93 -15.49 0.81 1.30
N ASN A 94 -14.55 1.75 1.22
CA ASN A 94 -13.13 1.44 1.24
C ASN A 94 -12.61 1.03 2.63
N PHE A 95 -13.36 1.35 3.69
CA PHE A 95 -12.99 1.09 5.09
C PHE A 95 -13.40 -0.30 5.57
N SER A 96 -14.47 -0.90 5.03
CA SER A 96 -14.83 -2.30 5.32
C SER A 96 -14.13 -3.31 4.41
N GLY A 97 -13.67 -2.88 3.22
CA GLY A 97 -13.12 -3.77 2.20
C GLY A 97 -11.65 -4.17 2.44
N GLY A 98 -11.35 -5.46 2.24
CA GLY A 98 -10.00 -6.00 2.28
C GLY A 98 -9.05 -5.46 1.20
N PHE A 99 -7.85 -6.04 1.15
CA PHE A 99 -6.76 -5.60 0.29
C PHE A 99 -5.88 -6.77 -0.12
N VAL A 100 -5.48 -6.83 -1.39
CA VAL A 100 -4.67 -7.92 -1.92
C VAL A 100 -3.22 -7.45 -2.10
N PHE A 101 -2.35 -7.85 -1.18
CA PHE A 101 -0.95 -7.39 -1.16
C PHE A 101 -0.16 -7.75 -2.44
N TYR A 102 -0.30 -8.97 -2.96
CA TYR A 102 0.40 -9.36 -4.19
C TYR A 102 -0.06 -8.55 -5.40
N GLY A 103 -1.31 -8.11 -5.42
CA GLY A 103 -1.85 -7.21 -6.43
C GLY A 103 -1.11 -5.87 -6.46
N SER A 104 -0.76 -5.34 -5.29
CA SER A 104 0.09 -4.14 -5.18
C SER A 104 1.46 -4.34 -5.80
N VAL A 105 2.13 -5.46 -5.50
CA VAL A 105 3.47 -5.77 -6.03
C VAL A 105 3.45 -5.88 -7.55
N ILE A 106 2.44 -6.55 -8.11
CA ILE A 106 2.24 -6.73 -9.55
C ILE A 106 2.08 -5.37 -10.25
N THR A 107 1.45 -4.38 -9.62
CA THR A 107 1.29 -3.05 -10.20
C THR A 107 2.51 -2.16 -9.97
N ILE A 108 3.14 -2.22 -8.80
CA ILE A 108 4.32 -1.42 -8.44
C ILE A 108 5.51 -1.70 -9.38
N ILE A 109 5.81 -2.97 -9.66
CA ILE A 109 7.01 -3.34 -10.45
C ILE A 109 6.98 -2.70 -11.86
N PRO A 110 5.90 -2.86 -12.67
CA PRO A 110 5.77 -2.16 -13.94
C PRO A 110 5.83 -0.63 -13.80
N SER A 111 5.21 -0.06 -12.77
CA SER A 111 5.22 1.40 -12.57
C SER A 111 6.63 1.94 -12.29
N ILE A 112 7.45 1.21 -11.54
CA ILE A 112 8.87 1.54 -11.32
C ILE A 112 9.65 1.49 -12.64
N ILE A 113 9.51 0.39 -13.40
CA ILE A 113 10.20 0.22 -14.69
C ILE A 113 9.82 1.36 -15.66
N TRP A 114 8.52 1.70 -15.73
CA TRP A 114 8.02 2.78 -16.56
C TRP A 114 8.58 4.15 -16.13
N TYR A 115 8.55 4.46 -14.83
CA TYR A 115 9.07 5.72 -14.29
C TYR A 115 10.57 5.88 -14.61
N LEU A 116 11.38 4.86 -14.32
CA LEU A 116 12.83 4.90 -14.57
C LEU A 116 13.15 5.03 -16.06
N LYS A 117 12.38 4.37 -16.94
CA LYS A 117 12.55 4.50 -18.39
C LYS A 117 12.20 5.91 -18.88
N SER A 118 11.15 6.52 -18.32
CA SER A 118 10.74 7.89 -18.66
C SER A 118 11.78 8.92 -18.21
N GLU A 119 12.38 8.71 -17.03
CA GLU A 119 13.38 9.63 -16.48
C GLU A 119 14.72 9.52 -17.21
N LYS A 120 15.14 8.30 -17.60
CA LYS A 120 16.32 8.09 -18.45
C LYS A 120 16.18 8.75 -19.84
N SER A 121 14.95 8.87 -20.35
CA SER A 121 14.67 9.51 -21.65
C SER A 121 14.70 11.05 -21.60
N LYS A 122 14.81 11.65 -20.41
CA LYS A 122 14.87 13.12 -20.23
C LYS A 122 16.31 13.66 -20.17
N PHE A 123 17.30 12.78 -20.20
CA PHE A 123 18.72 13.10 -20.40
C PHE A 123 19.11 12.84 -21.86
#